data_AF-A0A2P4XFK1-F1
#
_entry.id   AF-A0A2P4XFK1-F1
#
_cell.length_a   1.000
_cell.length_b   1.000
_cell.length_c   1.000
_cell.angle_alpha   90.00
_cell.angle_beta   90.00
_cell.angle_gamma   90.00
#
_symmetry.space_group_name_H-M   'P 1'
#
loop_
_entity.id
_entity.type
_entity.pdbx_description
1 polymer ?
#
loop_
_entity_poly.entity_id
_entity_poly.type
_entity_poly.pdbx_seq_one_letter_code
_entity_poly.pdbx_strand_id
1 'polypeptide(L)'
;MSVASKISIDTSPGNENGHEVEHMSVKLKKKLKATAEEEARTRRPRPKDVPDFDRLHSKWEAAVKKRKELARRNQDEGTEFFTSRTAKLAELQEKKKERKQRLQAKEEALRQHAVRAKEKLLARTRASLGKDVGIQAKTTKAETLRVQKMMAETTKQQKERQREEREADARERRREEAARRVRAQVKRSENVRRENYAGNFVELKDLDEVAKEKAREQRQQFKEAIARNKEKLLAATAARPSLMERFTTDVKRETHRRAALEAVVKTVFEKDLSTLKGVLTDDEQELAREMIAVDDSDKNSET
;
A
#
# COMPACT_ATOMS: atom_id res chain seq x y z
N MET A 1 -60.43 35.82 5.17
CA MET A 1 -60.69 34.58 4.40
C MET A 1 -59.45 34.32 3.56
N SER A 2 -58.72 33.22 3.61
CA SER A 2 -58.91 31.93 4.24
C SER A 2 -57.52 31.40 4.62
N VAL A 3 -57.45 30.71 5.75
CA VAL A 3 -56.29 30.00 6.27
C VAL A 3 -56.14 28.72 5.47
N ALA A 4 -54.96 28.43 4.91
CA ALA A 4 -54.65 27.11 4.39
C ALA A 4 -53.26 26.69 4.87
N SER A 5 -53.28 26.08 6.06
CA SER A 5 -52.19 25.31 6.65
C SER A 5 -51.76 24.23 5.65
N LYS A 6 -50.57 24.35 5.08
CA LYS A 6 -49.93 23.23 4.36
C LYS A 6 -49.22 22.37 5.39
N ILE A 7 -49.97 21.38 5.83
CA ILE A 7 -49.51 20.20 6.57
C ILE A 7 -48.36 19.58 5.76
N SER A 8 -47.15 19.61 6.33
CA SER A 8 -46.07 18.71 5.94
C SER A 8 -46.51 17.29 6.28
N ILE A 9 -47.02 16.57 5.29
CA ILE A 9 -47.21 15.13 5.39
C ILE A 9 -45.83 14.52 5.18
N ASP A 10 -45.11 14.37 6.29
CA ASP A 10 -43.91 13.55 6.36
C ASP A 10 -44.37 12.09 6.36
N THR A 11 -44.72 11.58 5.18
CA THR A 11 -45.02 10.14 5.00
C THR A 11 -43.69 9.38 4.96
N SER A 12 -43.02 9.33 6.11
CA SER A 12 -42.08 8.26 6.40
C SER A 12 -42.90 6.96 6.39
N PRO A 13 -42.63 5.97 5.51
CA PRO A 13 -43.33 4.70 5.59
C PRO A 13 -42.95 4.09 6.94
N GLY A 14 -43.94 3.98 7.81
CA GLY A 14 -43.82 3.56 9.20
C GLY A 14 -42.83 2.41 9.36
N ASN A 15 -41.77 2.70 10.09
CA ASN A 15 -40.96 1.69 10.77
C ASN A 15 -41.70 1.18 12.03
N GLU A 16 -43.02 1.05 11.97
CA GLU A 16 -43.86 0.54 13.06
C GLU A 16 -43.81 -0.99 13.11
N ASN A 17 -43.41 -1.66 12.02
CA ASN A 17 -43.13 -3.09 12.00
C ASN A 17 -41.75 -3.47 12.59
N GLY A 18 -40.87 -2.49 12.85
CA GLY A 18 -39.52 -2.76 13.36
C GLY A 18 -39.50 -3.02 14.88
N HIS A 19 -40.35 -2.33 15.64
CA HIS A 19 -40.32 -2.37 17.10
C HIS A 19 -41.05 -3.59 17.70
N GLU A 20 -42.09 -4.12 17.06
CA GLU A 20 -42.78 -5.33 17.54
C GLU A 20 -41.90 -6.58 17.41
N VAL A 21 -41.01 -6.62 16.42
CA VAL A 21 -40.11 -7.76 16.20
C VAL A 21 -39.02 -7.81 17.26
N GLU A 22 -38.57 -6.68 17.81
CA GLU A 22 -37.49 -6.66 18.81
C GLU A 22 -37.92 -7.24 20.17
N HIS A 23 -39.18 -7.06 20.58
CA HIS A 23 -39.71 -7.56 21.87
C HIS A 23 -40.24 -9.01 21.83
N MET A 24 -40.16 -9.69 20.70
CA MET A 24 -40.60 -11.08 20.56
C MET A 24 -39.60 -12.07 21.20
N SER A 25 -40.11 -13.06 21.93
CA SER A 25 -39.29 -14.14 22.49
C SER A 25 -38.50 -14.85 21.40
N VAL A 26 -37.27 -15.29 21.70
CA VAL A 26 -36.36 -15.93 20.74
C VAL A 26 -37.02 -17.11 20.02
N LYS A 27 -37.93 -17.84 20.69
CA LYS A 27 -38.71 -18.94 20.11
C LYS A 27 -39.73 -18.47 19.07
N LEU A 28 -40.41 -17.35 19.31
CA LEU A 28 -41.34 -16.74 18.34
C LEU A 28 -40.60 -16.19 17.12
N LYS A 29 -39.44 -15.53 17.33
CA LYS A 29 -38.56 -15.10 16.24
C LYS A 29 -38.09 -16.29 15.38
N LYS A 30 -37.74 -17.41 16.02
CA LYS A 30 -37.31 -18.62 15.32
C LYS A 30 -38.46 -19.27 14.52
N LYS A 31 -39.67 -19.31 15.09
CA LYS A 31 -40.86 -19.80 14.38
C LYS A 31 -41.24 -18.90 13.19
N LEU A 32 -41.23 -17.58 13.37
CA LEU A 32 -41.50 -16.63 12.29
C LEU A 32 -40.46 -16.69 11.16
N LYS A 33 -39.18 -16.89 11.51
CA LYS A 33 -38.13 -17.14 10.52
C LYS A 33 -38.35 -18.47 9.79
N ALA A 34 -38.72 -19.52 10.51
CA ALA A 34 -39.00 -20.83 9.90
C ALA A 34 -40.21 -20.76 8.95
N THR A 35 -41.30 -20.09 9.35
CA THR A 35 -42.48 -19.90 8.49
C THR A 35 -42.17 -19.00 7.29
N ALA A 36 -41.37 -17.95 7.45
CA ALA A 36 -40.93 -17.10 6.35
C ALA A 36 -39.98 -17.84 5.39
N GLU A 37 -39.14 -18.75 5.90
CA GLU A 37 -38.26 -19.59 5.09
C GLU A 37 -39.04 -20.69 4.35
N GLU A 38 -40.09 -21.23 4.95
CA GLU A 38 -40.99 -22.22 4.35
C GLU A 38 -41.90 -21.58 3.28
N GLU A 39 -42.39 -20.35 3.50
CA GLU A 39 -43.05 -19.53 2.47
C GLU A 39 -42.08 -19.11 1.34
N ALA A 40 -40.82 -18.85 1.65
CA ALA A 40 -39.82 -18.54 0.62
C ALA A 40 -39.47 -19.77 -0.22
N ARG A 41 -39.55 -20.98 0.34
CA ARG A 41 -39.36 -22.26 -0.37
C ARG A 41 -40.53 -22.62 -1.29
N THR A 42 -41.76 -22.22 -0.96
CA THR A 42 -42.95 -22.49 -1.79
C THR A 42 -43.14 -21.48 -2.93
N ARG A 43 -42.52 -20.30 -2.85
CA ARG A 43 -42.47 -19.34 -3.96
C ARG A 43 -41.49 -19.85 -5.02
N ARG A 44 -42.02 -20.27 -6.18
CA ARG A 44 -41.20 -20.61 -7.36
C ARG A 44 -40.22 -19.46 -7.64
N PRO A 45 -38.90 -19.71 -7.78
CA PRO A 45 -37.95 -18.66 -8.04
C PRO A 45 -38.25 -18.08 -9.42
N ARG A 46 -38.77 -16.85 -9.45
CA ARG A 46 -38.79 -16.06 -10.68
C ARG A 46 -37.33 -15.81 -11.09
N PRO A 47 -37.00 -15.82 -12.39
CA PRO A 47 -35.68 -15.39 -12.82
C PRO A 47 -35.43 -14.00 -12.24
N LYS A 48 -34.25 -13.80 -11.64
CA LYS A 48 -33.86 -12.51 -11.08
C LYS A 48 -33.87 -11.50 -12.23
N ASP A 49 -34.53 -10.36 -12.02
CA ASP A 49 -34.49 -9.27 -12.98
C ASP A 49 -33.03 -8.93 -13.28
N VAL A 50 -32.75 -8.65 -14.56
CA VAL A 50 -31.40 -8.30 -15.00
C VAL A 50 -30.94 -7.10 -14.16
N PRO A 51 -29.80 -7.21 -13.45
CA PRO A 51 -29.32 -6.11 -12.63
C PRO A 51 -29.15 -4.86 -13.50
N ASP A 52 -29.69 -3.75 -13.03
CA ASP A 52 -29.48 -2.45 -13.65
C ASP A 52 -27.99 -2.08 -13.55
N PHE A 53 -27.28 -2.29 -14.67
CA PHE A 53 -25.83 -2.10 -14.76
C PHE A 53 -25.44 -0.63 -14.60
N ASP A 54 -26.29 0.30 -15.01
CA ASP A 54 -26.03 1.74 -14.89
C ASP A 54 -26.09 2.18 -13.42
N ARG A 55 -27.05 1.63 -12.68
CA ARG A 55 -27.15 1.86 -11.24
C ARG A 55 -26.02 1.20 -10.45
N LEU A 56 -25.54 0.03 -10.90
CA LEU A 56 -24.35 -0.61 -10.31
C LEU A 56 -23.08 0.18 -10.63
N HIS A 57 -22.93 0.68 -11.85
CA HIS A 57 -21.78 1.47 -12.27
C HIS A 57 -21.70 2.79 -11.50
N SER A 58 -22.82 3.52 -11.39
CA SER A 58 -22.89 4.76 -10.60
C SER A 58 -22.58 4.53 -9.11
N LYS A 59 -23.07 3.43 -8.51
CA LYS A 59 -22.71 3.04 -7.14
C LYS A 59 -21.22 2.72 -7.01
N TRP A 60 -20.64 2.03 -7.98
CA TRP A 60 -19.22 1.71 -8.01
C TRP A 60 -18.36 2.98 -8.14
N GLU A 61 -18.71 3.90 -9.04
CA GLU A 61 -18.03 5.18 -9.18
C GLU A 61 -18.09 6.01 -7.88
N ALA A 62 -19.26 6.06 -7.24
CA ALA A 62 -19.43 6.74 -5.96
C ALA A 62 -18.58 6.09 -4.85
N ALA A 63 -18.51 4.76 -4.80
CA ALA A 63 -17.67 4.04 -3.85
C ALA A 63 -16.18 4.27 -4.10
N VAL A 64 -15.75 4.30 -5.37
CA VAL A 64 -14.37 4.60 -5.75
C VAL A 64 -14.00 6.04 -5.39
N LYS A 65 -14.87 7.02 -5.66
CA LYS A 65 -14.67 8.42 -5.26
C LYS A 65 -14.54 8.56 -3.74
N LYS A 66 -15.45 7.98 -2.96
CA LYS A 66 -15.37 7.97 -1.49
C LYS A 66 -14.08 7.33 -0.98
N ARG A 67 -13.65 6.22 -1.57
CA ARG A 67 -12.40 5.55 -1.18
C ARG A 67 -11.17 6.41 -1.47
N LYS A 68 -11.14 7.11 -2.61
CA LYS A 68 -10.05 8.05 -2.96
C LYS A 68 -10.01 9.25 -2.02
N GLU A 69 -11.16 9.79 -1.63
CA GLU A 69 -11.24 10.91 -0.68
C GLU A 69 -10.79 10.51 0.73
N LEU A 70 -11.18 9.33 1.20
CA LEU A 70 -10.70 8.80 2.49
C LEU A 70 -9.19 8.54 2.50
N ALA A 71 -8.64 8.05 1.38
CA ALA A 71 -7.20 7.87 1.25
C ALA A 71 -6.43 9.21 1.30
N ARG A 72 -6.98 10.28 0.69
CA ARG A 72 -6.42 11.63 0.77
C ARG A 72 -6.45 12.18 2.20
N ARG A 73 -7.60 12.11 2.87
CA ARG A 73 -7.72 12.52 4.29
C ARG A 73 -6.71 11.83 5.20
N ASN A 74 -6.57 10.50 5.08
CA ASN A 74 -5.62 9.75 5.90
C ASN A 74 -4.15 10.12 5.62
N GLN A 75 -3.83 10.53 4.39
CA GLN A 75 -2.50 10.97 4.02
C GLN A 75 -2.18 12.35 4.60
N ASP A 76 -3.13 13.27 4.53
CA ASP A 76 -3.01 14.63 5.07
C ASP A 76 -2.91 14.61 6.60
N GLU A 77 -3.77 13.84 7.29
CA GLU A 77 -3.73 13.64 8.76
C GLU A 77 -2.42 13.00 9.24
N GLY A 78 -1.87 12.06 8.46
CA GLY A 78 -0.56 11.47 8.72
C GLY A 78 0.56 12.51 8.64
N THR A 79 0.56 13.37 7.62
CA THR A 79 1.60 14.39 7.45
C THR A 79 1.59 15.46 8.55
N GLU A 80 0.42 15.89 9.02
CA GLU A 80 0.29 16.88 10.10
C GLU A 80 0.80 16.36 11.46
N PHE A 81 0.63 15.07 11.74
CA PHE A 81 1.15 14.46 12.96
C PHE A 81 2.69 14.39 12.98
N PHE A 82 3.32 14.12 11.84
CA PHE A 82 4.79 14.05 11.78
C PHE A 82 5.45 15.43 11.77
N THR A 83 4.89 16.42 11.08
CA THR A 83 5.44 17.79 11.05
C THR A 83 5.33 18.49 12.41
N SER A 84 4.22 18.33 13.12
CA SER A 84 4.06 18.87 14.48
C SER A 84 5.02 18.21 15.48
N ARG A 85 5.28 16.91 15.32
CA ARG A 85 6.25 16.18 16.16
C ARG A 85 7.70 16.55 15.87
N THR A 86 8.07 16.81 14.62
CA THR A 86 9.43 17.25 14.27
C THR A 86 9.70 18.67 14.77
N ALA A 87 8.74 19.59 14.65
CA ALA A 87 8.84 20.93 15.23
C ALA A 87 9.03 20.87 16.75
N LYS A 88 8.24 20.06 17.46
CA LYS A 88 8.36 19.87 18.90
C LYS A 88 9.70 19.24 19.32
N LEU A 89 10.26 18.35 18.49
CA LEU A 89 11.59 17.78 18.72
C LEU A 89 12.71 18.81 18.51
N ALA A 90 12.58 19.68 17.51
CA ALA A 90 13.53 20.76 17.26
C ALA A 90 13.58 21.74 18.45
N GLU A 91 12.41 22.18 18.95
CA GLU A 91 12.32 23.03 20.15
C GLU A 91 12.98 22.39 21.38
N LEU A 92 12.79 21.08 21.58
CA LEU A 92 13.42 20.36 22.69
C LEU A 92 14.94 20.23 22.52
N GLN A 93 15.44 20.12 21.29
CA GLN A 93 16.87 20.11 21.02
C GLN A 93 17.50 21.48 21.27
N GLU A 94 16.83 22.57 20.89
CA GLU A 94 17.28 23.94 21.17
C GLU A 94 17.35 24.20 22.67
N LYS A 95 16.30 23.87 23.43
CA LYS A 95 16.31 23.98 24.91
C LYS A 95 17.43 23.18 25.56
N LYS A 96 17.78 22.01 25.00
CA LYS A 96 18.93 21.21 25.48
C LYS A 96 20.27 21.88 25.15
N LYS A 97 20.42 22.45 23.96
CA LYS A 97 21.62 23.19 23.54
C LYS A 97 21.81 24.42 24.41
N GLU A 98 20.76 25.20 24.66
CA GLU A 98 20.79 26.36 25.56
C GLU A 98 21.19 25.97 26.99
N ARG A 99 20.63 24.89 27.52
CA ARG A 99 21.00 24.40 28.85
C ARG A 99 22.48 24.00 28.91
N LYS A 100 23.00 23.37 27.86
CA LYS A 100 24.42 23.01 27.76
C LYS A 100 25.31 24.24 27.70
N GLN A 101 24.97 25.23 26.88
CA GLN A 101 25.70 26.50 26.80
C GLN A 101 25.69 27.24 28.13
N ARG A 102 24.55 27.26 28.84
CA ARG A 102 24.47 27.89 30.17
C ARG A 102 25.35 27.19 31.21
N LEU A 103 25.49 25.87 31.12
CA LEU A 103 26.41 25.12 32.00
C LEU A 103 27.88 25.39 31.63
N GLN A 104 28.20 25.42 30.34
CA GLN A 104 29.54 25.77 29.85
C GLN A 104 29.93 27.19 30.27
N ALA A 105 29.05 28.17 30.09
CA ALA A 105 29.29 29.56 30.52
C ALA A 105 29.51 29.66 32.04
N LYS A 106 28.79 28.88 32.85
CA LYS A 106 29.04 28.80 34.31
C LYS A 106 30.40 28.18 34.63
N GLU A 107 30.80 27.13 33.92
CA GLU A 107 32.09 26.48 34.10
C GLU A 107 33.23 27.41 33.67
N GLU A 108 33.09 28.10 32.55
CA GLU A 108 34.04 29.11 32.06
C GLU A 108 34.16 30.28 33.02
N ALA A 109 33.05 30.77 33.59
CA ALA A 109 33.07 31.80 34.62
C ALA A 109 33.84 31.34 35.87
N LEU A 110 33.66 30.09 36.31
CA LEU A 110 34.43 29.51 37.41
C LEU A 110 35.92 29.39 37.07
N ARG A 111 36.26 28.96 35.86
CA ARG A 111 37.65 28.88 35.39
C ARG A 111 38.30 30.26 35.33
N GLN A 112 37.62 31.26 34.77
CA GLN A 112 38.11 32.64 34.73
C GLN A 112 38.27 33.22 36.14
N HIS A 113 37.34 32.96 37.05
CA HIS A 113 37.47 33.36 38.45
C HIS A 113 38.69 32.70 39.11
N ALA A 114 38.92 31.41 38.87
CA ALA A 114 40.08 30.69 39.38
C ALA A 114 41.41 31.23 38.79
N VAL A 115 41.44 31.56 37.49
CA VAL A 115 42.61 32.18 36.85
C VAL A 115 42.89 33.56 37.45
N ARG A 116 41.87 34.43 37.55
CA ARG A 116 42.02 35.75 38.19
C ARG A 116 42.47 35.64 39.64
N ALA A 117 41.99 34.64 40.39
CA ALA A 117 42.44 34.40 41.75
C ALA A 117 43.93 33.97 41.81
N LYS A 118 44.36 33.09 40.90
CA LYS A 118 45.77 32.71 40.74
C LYS A 118 46.64 33.90 40.34
N GLU A 119 46.20 34.72 39.40
CA GLU A 119 46.90 35.94 38.97
C GLU A 119 47.02 36.95 40.10
N LYS A 120 45.96 37.16 40.90
CA LYS A 120 46.00 38.00 42.11
C LYS A 120 47.00 37.47 43.13
N LEU A 121 47.06 36.15 43.34
CA LEU A 121 48.06 35.53 44.20
C LEU A 121 49.47 35.74 43.64
N LEU A 122 49.68 35.51 42.34
CA LEU A 122 50.97 35.73 41.68
C LEU A 122 51.41 37.20 41.69
N ALA A 123 50.48 38.13 41.52
CA ALA A 123 50.72 39.56 41.64
C ALA A 123 51.09 39.92 43.08
N ARG A 124 50.41 39.35 44.08
CA ARG A 124 50.75 39.53 45.49
C ARG A 124 52.11 38.93 45.84
N THR A 125 52.45 37.75 45.30
CA THR A 125 53.76 37.14 45.51
C THR A 125 54.87 37.89 44.78
N ARG A 126 54.61 38.46 43.60
CA ARG A 126 55.55 39.35 42.90
C ARG A 126 55.74 40.66 43.67
N ALA A 127 54.68 41.23 44.21
CA ALA A 127 54.74 42.41 45.07
C ALA A 127 55.47 42.14 46.40
N SER A 128 55.33 40.95 46.98
CA SER A 128 56.11 40.54 48.15
C SER A 128 57.56 40.17 47.80
N LEU A 129 57.83 39.61 46.62
CA LEU A 129 59.20 39.35 46.14
C LEU A 129 59.97 40.66 45.92
N GLY A 130 59.29 41.74 45.54
CA GLY A 130 59.90 43.07 45.41
C GLY A 130 60.21 43.75 46.74
N LYS A 131 59.72 43.21 47.88
CA LYS A 131 59.92 43.79 49.20
C LYS A 131 60.73 42.92 50.16
N ASP A 132 60.79 41.61 49.93
CA ASP A 132 61.51 40.67 50.80
C ASP A 132 62.32 39.64 49.98
N VAL A 133 63.37 40.08 49.29
CA VAL A 133 64.47 39.18 48.91
C VAL A 133 65.37 39.02 50.13
N GLY A 134 65.14 37.97 50.91
CA GLY A 134 66.12 37.49 51.88
C GLY A 134 65.63 37.34 53.30
N ILE A 135 64.55 36.61 53.54
CA ILE A 135 64.37 35.96 54.85
C ILE A 135 63.89 34.54 54.61
N GLN A 136 64.83 33.58 54.64
CA GLN A 136 64.51 32.18 54.90
C GLN A 136 63.98 32.09 56.33
N ALA A 137 62.70 32.38 56.51
CA ALA A 137 62.02 32.22 57.78
C ALA A 137 61.99 30.72 58.10
N LYS A 138 62.73 30.32 59.14
CA LYS A 138 62.64 28.98 59.70
C LYS A 138 61.18 28.73 60.08
N THR A 139 60.59 27.67 59.51
CA THR A 139 59.18 27.33 59.74
C THR A 139 58.91 27.26 61.23
N THR A 140 57.99 28.10 61.70
CA THR A 140 57.65 28.15 63.12
C THR A 140 56.89 26.88 63.51
N LYS A 141 56.97 26.44 64.78
CA LYS A 141 56.20 25.28 65.27
C LYS A 141 54.69 25.41 64.96
N ALA A 142 54.15 26.63 64.99
CA ALA A 142 52.77 26.92 64.62
C ALA A 142 52.46 26.64 63.13
N GLU A 143 53.38 26.91 62.21
CA GLU A 143 53.21 26.58 60.79
C GLU A 143 53.26 25.08 60.55
N THR A 144 54.15 24.35 61.23
CA THR A 144 54.18 22.87 61.13
C THR A 144 52.86 22.24 61.60
N LEU A 145 52.24 22.77 62.66
CA LEU A 145 50.93 22.33 63.14
C LEU A 145 49.80 22.70 62.16
N ARG A 146 49.86 23.88 61.51
CA ARG A 146 48.90 24.22 60.45
C ARG A 146 49.03 23.29 59.25
N VAL A 147 50.24 22.98 58.82
CA VAL A 147 50.47 22.04 57.70
C VAL A 147 49.96 20.65 58.07
N GLN A 148 50.22 20.16 59.29
CA GLN A 148 49.64 18.90 59.76
C GLN A 148 48.12 18.93 59.81
N LYS A 149 47.51 20.03 60.27
CA LYS A 149 46.04 20.20 60.27
C LYS A 149 45.47 20.19 58.85
N MET A 150 46.11 20.89 57.90
CA MET A 150 45.71 20.90 56.49
C MET A 150 45.83 19.50 55.87
N MET A 151 46.91 18.77 56.15
CA MET A 151 47.07 17.38 55.69
C MET A 151 46.05 16.43 56.33
N ALA A 152 45.69 16.64 57.59
CA ALA A 152 44.62 15.89 58.26
C ALA A 152 43.24 16.22 57.67
N GLU A 153 42.98 17.46 57.28
CA GLU A 153 41.74 17.87 56.62
C GLU A 153 41.64 17.33 55.18
N THR A 154 42.71 17.36 54.41
CA THR A 154 42.72 16.79 53.04
C THR A 154 42.55 15.28 53.05
N THR A 155 43.17 14.57 54.00
CA THR A 155 42.97 13.12 54.15
C THR A 155 41.56 12.76 54.61
N LYS A 156 40.92 13.57 55.47
CA LYS A 156 39.49 13.42 55.80
C LYS A 156 38.60 13.63 54.59
N GLN A 157 38.82 14.71 53.82
CA GLN A 157 38.06 14.99 52.61
C GLN A 157 38.24 13.90 51.54
N GLN A 158 39.44 13.34 51.39
CA GLN A 158 39.67 12.21 50.48
C GLN A 158 38.90 10.96 50.92
N LYS A 159 38.86 10.65 52.22
CA LYS A 159 38.07 9.53 52.75
C LYS A 159 36.57 9.74 52.55
N GLU A 160 36.07 10.96 52.71
CA GLU A 160 34.67 11.29 52.44
C GLU A 160 34.32 11.15 50.96
N ARG A 161 35.17 11.67 50.05
CA ARG A 161 34.99 11.49 48.60
C ARG A 161 34.99 10.01 48.19
N GLN A 162 35.90 9.21 48.73
CA GLN A 162 35.91 7.76 48.46
C GLN A 162 34.64 7.04 48.96
N ARG A 163 34.04 7.51 50.06
CA ARG A 163 32.76 6.98 50.54
C ARG A 163 31.61 7.39 49.62
N GLU A 164 31.59 8.65 49.21
CA GLU A 164 30.58 9.20 48.30
C GLU A 164 30.64 8.54 46.91
N GLU A 165 31.84 8.30 46.38
CA GLU A 165 32.07 7.56 45.13
C GLU A 165 31.53 6.14 45.22
N ARG A 166 31.84 5.40 46.30
CA ARG A 166 31.31 4.04 46.52
C ARG A 166 29.79 4.01 46.62
N GLU A 167 29.19 5.01 47.26
CA GLU A 167 27.74 5.13 47.36
C GLU A 167 27.10 5.54 46.03
N ALA A 168 27.77 6.37 45.23
CA ALA A 168 27.35 6.71 43.87
C ALA A 168 27.38 5.48 42.96
N ASP A 169 28.46 4.69 43.00
CA ASP A 169 28.59 3.44 42.26
C ASP A 169 27.50 2.43 42.65
N ALA A 170 27.21 2.32 43.96
CA ALA A 170 26.13 1.44 44.44
C ALA A 170 24.76 1.91 43.93
N ARG A 171 24.51 3.22 43.86
CA ARG A 171 23.28 3.79 43.29
C ARG A 171 23.20 3.57 41.78
N GLU A 172 24.32 3.67 41.07
CA GLU A 172 24.38 3.42 39.63
C GLU A 172 24.08 1.96 39.31
N ARG A 173 24.70 1.01 40.02
CA ARG A 173 24.41 -0.43 39.86
C ARG A 173 22.95 -0.76 40.10
N ARG A 174 22.32 -0.18 41.13
CA ARG A 174 20.88 -0.34 41.38
C ARG A 174 20.02 0.19 40.22
N ARG A 175 20.42 1.32 39.61
CA ARG A 175 19.72 1.87 38.44
C ARG A 175 19.92 0.99 37.21
N GLU A 176 21.12 0.46 37.00
CA GLU A 176 21.42 -0.44 35.89
C GLU A 176 20.63 -1.75 36.00
N GLU A 177 20.59 -2.35 37.19
CA GLU A 177 19.77 -3.53 37.46
C GLU A 177 18.27 -3.26 37.25
N ALA A 178 17.77 -2.11 37.70
CA ALA A 178 16.40 -1.70 37.43
C ALA A 178 16.13 -1.56 35.92
N ALA A 179 17.04 -0.92 35.17
CA ALA A 179 16.94 -0.81 33.73
C ALA A 179 16.98 -2.19 33.04
N ARG A 180 17.81 -3.11 33.52
CA ARG A 180 17.87 -4.49 33.03
C ARG A 180 16.57 -5.24 33.27
N ARG A 181 15.95 -5.08 34.45
CA ARG A 181 14.63 -5.66 34.77
C ARG A 181 13.54 -5.11 33.87
N VAL A 182 13.51 -3.79 33.64
CA VAL A 182 12.56 -3.15 32.72
C VAL A 182 12.74 -3.67 31.29
N ARG A 183 13.97 -3.72 30.77
CA ARG A 183 14.24 -4.28 29.43
C ARG A 183 13.78 -5.74 29.33
N ALA A 184 14.04 -6.55 30.34
CA ALA A 184 13.61 -7.94 30.38
C ALA A 184 12.09 -8.09 30.46
N GLN A 185 11.39 -7.18 31.16
CA GLN A 185 9.93 -7.16 31.19
C GLN A 185 9.34 -6.74 29.84
N VAL A 186 9.87 -5.69 29.21
CA VAL A 186 9.46 -5.25 27.87
C VAL A 186 9.66 -6.37 26.85
N LYS A 187 10.82 -7.02 26.84
CA LYS A 187 11.10 -8.15 25.95
C LYS A 187 10.11 -9.30 26.18
N ARG A 188 9.79 -9.63 27.43
CA ARG A 188 8.78 -10.65 27.75
C ARG A 188 7.39 -10.25 27.27
N SER A 189 6.95 -9.01 27.51
CA SER A 189 5.64 -8.53 27.03
C SER A 189 5.56 -8.47 25.51
N GLU A 190 6.66 -8.13 24.83
CA GLU A 190 6.71 -8.15 23.37
C GLU A 190 6.63 -9.57 22.83
N ASN A 191 7.34 -10.52 23.44
CA ASN A 191 7.25 -11.92 23.07
C ASN A 191 5.82 -12.45 23.25
N VAL A 192 5.16 -12.17 24.38
CA VAL A 192 3.76 -12.54 24.61
C VAL A 192 2.83 -11.89 23.56
N ARG A 193 3.06 -10.62 23.23
CA ARG A 193 2.30 -9.94 22.16
C ARG A 193 2.54 -10.59 20.79
N ARG A 194 3.77 -11.01 20.51
CA ARG A 194 4.14 -11.68 19.25
C ARG A 194 3.49 -13.07 19.18
N GLU A 195 3.57 -13.85 20.25
CA GLU A 195 2.99 -15.21 20.35
C GLU A 195 1.46 -15.18 20.27
N ASN A 196 0.80 -14.17 20.85
CA ASN A 196 -0.66 -14.01 20.79
C ASN A 196 -1.17 -13.43 19.46
N TYR A 197 -0.30 -12.97 18.57
CA TYR A 197 -0.68 -12.42 17.29
C TYR A 197 -0.57 -13.50 16.20
N ALA A 198 -1.70 -13.82 15.57
CA ALA A 198 -1.77 -14.88 14.56
C ALA A 198 -1.20 -14.50 13.18
N GLY A 199 -0.62 -13.31 13.02
CA GLY A 199 -0.04 -12.85 11.74
C GLY A 199 1.49 -12.87 11.73
N ASN A 200 2.08 -12.88 10.53
CA ASN A 200 3.53 -12.74 10.39
C ASN A 200 3.97 -11.30 10.63
N PHE A 201 4.90 -11.11 11.58
CA PHE A 201 5.62 -9.86 11.72
C PHE A 201 6.68 -9.78 10.63
N VAL A 202 6.56 -8.82 9.72
CA VAL A 202 7.63 -8.51 8.77
C VAL A 202 8.62 -7.62 9.50
N GLU A 203 9.83 -8.09 9.75
CA GLU A 203 10.85 -7.22 10.32
C GLU A 203 11.25 -6.16 9.29
N LEU A 204 11.63 -4.97 9.74
CA LEU A 204 11.99 -3.86 8.85
C LEU A 204 13.12 -4.20 7.88
N LYS A 205 13.98 -5.15 8.24
CA LYS A 205 15.06 -5.66 7.37
C LYS A 205 14.54 -6.57 6.27
N ASP A 206 13.47 -7.33 6.55
CA ASP A 206 12.86 -8.28 5.63
C ASP A 206 12.03 -7.54 4.57
N LEU A 207 11.55 -6.32 4.84
CA LEU A 207 10.83 -5.50 3.86
C LEU A 207 11.66 -5.23 2.60
N ASP A 208 12.96 -4.97 2.74
CA ASP A 208 13.87 -4.74 1.61
C ASP A 208 14.13 -6.02 0.82
N GLU A 209 14.18 -7.17 1.50
CA GLU A 209 14.35 -8.48 0.87
C GLU A 209 13.08 -8.88 0.11
N VAL A 210 11.91 -8.76 0.75
CA VAL A 210 10.59 -8.99 0.14
C VAL A 210 10.35 -8.06 -1.06
N ALA A 211 10.79 -6.80 -0.98
CA ALA A 211 10.70 -5.87 -2.10
C ALA A 211 11.59 -6.30 -3.27
N LYS A 212 12.81 -6.76 -3.00
CA LYS A 212 13.73 -7.28 -4.04
C LYS A 212 13.20 -8.56 -4.65
N GLU A 213 12.60 -9.45 -3.87
CA GLU A 213 11.98 -10.69 -4.35
C GLU A 213 10.80 -10.39 -5.26
N LYS A 214 9.86 -9.53 -4.85
CA LYS A 214 8.77 -9.07 -5.71
C LYS A 214 9.26 -8.43 -7.00
N ALA A 215 10.33 -7.62 -6.93
CA ALA A 215 10.92 -7.02 -8.12
C ALA A 215 11.51 -8.07 -9.08
N ARG A 216 12.09 -9.17 -8.55
CA ARG A 216 12.58 -10.29 -9.35
C ARG A 216 11.43 -11.07 -9.98
N GLU A 217 10.38 -11.36 -9.22
CA GLU A 217 9.17 -12.03 -9.71
C GLU A 217 8.51 -11.23 -10.84
N GLN A 218 8.34 -9.92 -10.66
CA GLN A 218 7.79 -9.05 -11.71
C GLN A 218 8.65 -9.07 -12.97
N ARG A 219 9.98 -9.02 -12.85
CA ARG A 219 10.88 -9.13 -14.01
C ARG A 219 10.73 -10.47 -14.73
N GLN A 220 10.57 -11.57 -13.99
CA GLN A 220 10.32 -12.88 -14.57
C GLN A 220 8.96 -12.92 -15.29
N GLN A 221 7.91 -12.41 -14.65
CA GLN A 221 6.58 -12.30 -15.27
C GLN A 221 6.60 -11.46 -16.56
N PHE A 222 7.33 -10.35 -16.59
CA PHE A 222 7.48 -9.55 -17.80
C PHE A 222 8.24 -10.31 -18.90
N LYS A 223 9.31 -11.03 -18.56
CA LYS A 223 10.04 -11.87 -19.53
C LYS A 223 9.16 -12.97 -20.10
N GLU A 224 8.40 -13.66 -19.25
CA GLU A 224 7.45 -14.67 -19.69
C GLU A 224 6.33 -14.09 -20.56
N ALA A 225 5.79 -12.91 -20.20
CA ALA A 225 4.78 -12.24 -20.99
C ALA A 225 5.32 -11.86 -22.39
N ILE A 226 6.56 -11.38 -22.47
CA ILE A 226 7.23 -11.10 -23.74
C ILE A 226 7.42 -12.40 -24.55
N ALA A 227 7.85 -13.49 -23.92
CA ALA A 227 8.00 -14.80 -24.58
C ALA A 227 6.67 -15.31 -25.14
N ARG A 228 5.61 -15.32 -24.32
CA ARG A 228 4.24 -15.70 -24.76
C ARG A 228 3.72 -14.81 -25.89
N ASN A 229 4.01 -13.50 -25.85
CA ASN A 229 3.61 -12.59 -26.93
C ASN A 229 4.37 -12.90 -28.22
N LYS A 230 5.69 -13.14 -28.13
CA LYS A 230 6.52 -13.54 -29.27
C LYS A 230 6.01 -14.85 -29.88
N GLU A 231 5.70 -15.85 -29.07
CA GLU A 231 5.10 -17.11 -29.52
C GLU A 231 3.76 -16.87 -30.21
N LYS A 232 2.88 -16.04 -29.63
CA LYS A 232 1.60 -15.68 -30.24
C LYS A 232 1.76 -14.97 -31.58
N LEU A 233 2.74 -14.07 -31.70
CA LEU A 233 3.05 -13.39 -32.97
C LEU A 233 3.59 -14.39 -33.99
N LEU A 234 4.51 -15.27 -33.61
CA LEU A 234 5.03 -16.30 -34.51
C LEU A 234 3.94 -17.27 -34.97
N ALA A 235 3.07 -17.71 -34.06
CA ALA A 235 1.91 -18.54 -34.39
C ALA A 235 0.93 -17.79 -35.32
N ALA A 236 0.65 -16.51 -35.05
CA ALA A 236 -0.19 -15.69 -35.92
C ALA A 236 0.45 -15.48 -37.30
N THR A 237 1.78 -15.35 -37.39
CA THR A 237 2.48 -15.26 -38.68
C THR A 237 2.48 -16.57 -39.44
N ALA A 238 2.60 -17.71 -38.75
CA ALA A 238 2.52 -19.04 -39.35
C ALA A 238 1.10 -19.39 -39.81
N ALA A 239 0.08 -18.91 -39.09
CA ALA A 239 -1.33 -19.10 -39.45
C ALA A 239 -1.82 -18.14 -40.56
N ARG A 240 -1.01 -17.15 -40.96
CA ARG A 240 -1.36 -16.30 -42.11
C ARG A 240 -1.26 -17.16 -43.37
N PRO A 241 -2.33 -17.26 -44.17
CA PRO A 241 -2.30 -18.07 -45.38
C PRO A 241 -1.23 -17.54 -46.32
N SER A 242 -0.44 -18.47 -46.86
CA SER A 242 0.62 -18.15 -47.79
C SER A 242 0.06 -17.56 -49.09
N LEU A 243 0.90 -16.89 -49.87
CA LEU A 243 0.47 -16.33 -51.16
C LEU A 243 -0.10 -17.43 -52.07
N MET A 244 0.55 -18.60 -52.09
CA MET A 244 0.08 -19.76 -52.85
C MET A 244 -1.28 -20.26 -52.35
N GLU A 245 -1.47 -20.39 -51.04
CA GLU A 245 -2.76 -20.77 -50.46
C GLU A 245 -3.84 -19.77 -50.83
N ARG A 246 -3.57 -18.46 -50.75
CA ARG A 246 -4.51 -17.42 -51.19
C ARG A 246 -4.89 -17.57 -52.66
N PHE A 247 -3.90 -17.72 -53.55
CA PHE A 247 -4.16 -17.96 -54.97
C PHE A 247 -5.01 -19.21 -55.20
N THR A 248 -4.70 -20.33 -54.54
CA THR A 248 -5.51 -21.55 -54.70
C THR A 248 -6.94 -21.37 -54.18
N THR A 249 -7.14 -20.62 -53.09
CA THR A 249 -8.49 -20.32 -52.61
C THR A 249 -9.24 -19.37 -53.53
N ASP A 250 -8.56 -18.41 -54.14
CA ASP A 250 -9.19 -17.47 -55.08
C ASP A 250 -9.54 -18.17 -56.40
N VAL A 251 -8.68 -19.06 -56.91
CA VAL A 251 -9.01 -19.93 -58.06
C VAL A 251 -10.20 -20.84 -57.76
N LYS A 252 -10.25 -21.45 -56.56
CA LYS A 252 -11.42 -22.23 -56.12
C LYS A 252 -12.67 -21.36 -56.05
N ARG A 253 -12.58 -20.14 -55.53
CA ARG A 253 -13.72 -19.21 -55.50
C ARG A 253 -14.17 -18.81 -56.90
N GLU A 254 -13.24 -18.55 -57.81
CA GLU A 254 -13.55 -18.21 -59.19
C GLU A 254 -14.20 -19.39 -59.93
N THR A 255 -13.72 -20.60 -59.74
CA THR A 255 -14.35 -21.81 -60.31
C THR A 255 -15.75 -22.02 -59.76
N HIS A 256 -15.97 -21.87 -58.45
CA HIS A 256 -17.33 -21.91 -57.88
C HIS A 256 -18.23 -20.79 -58.41
N ARG A 257 -17.70 -19.57 -58.63
CA ARG A 257 -18.46 -18.47 -59.25
C ARG A 257 -18.83 -18.79 -60.69
N ARG A 258 -17.90 -19.32 -61.49
CA ARG A 258 -18.15 -19.74 -62.87
C ARG A 258 -19.21 -20.83 -62.92
N ALA A 259 -19.09 -21.87 -62.08
CA ALA A 259 -20.07 -22.94 -61.97
C ALA A 259 -21.46 -22.43 -61.54
N ALA A 260 -21.52 -21.49 -60.59
CA ALA A 260 -22.78 -20.88 -60.18
C ALA A 260 -23.42 -20.03 -61.29
N LEU A 261 -22.62 -19.26 -62.03
CA LEU A 261 -23.11 -18.49 -63.18
C LEU A 261 -23.56 -19.40 -64.31
N GLU A 262 -22.81 -20.46 -64.60
CA GLU A 262 -23.19 -21.48 -65.58
C GLU A 262 -24.51 -22.15 -65.19
N ALA A 263 -24.69 -22.52 -63.92
CA ALA A 263 -25.95 -23.07 -63.43
C ALA A 263 -27.11 -22.07 -63.59
N VAL A 264 -26.90 -20.79 -63.28
CA VAL A 264 -27.93 -19.76 -63.50
C VAL A 264 -28.27 -19.65 -64.99
N VAL A 265 -27.27 -19.55 -65.86
CA VAL A 265 -27.44 -19.46 -67.32
C VAL A 265 -28.18 -20.69 -67.86
N LYS A 266 -27.79 -21.90 -67.44
CA LYS A 266 -28.48 -23.15 -67.76
C LYS A 266 -29.95 -23.11 -67.31
N THR A 267 -30.24 -22.68 -66.08
CA THR A 267 -31.63 -22.60 -65.61
C THR A 267 -32.48 -21.57 -66.35
N VAL A 268 -31.88 -20.49 -66.89
CA VAL A 268 -32.60 -19.55 -67.76
C VAL A 268 -32.89 -20.21 -69.10
N PHE A 269 -31.89 -20.86 -69.70
CA PHE A 269 -32.09 -21.57 -70.97
C PHE A 269 -33.08 -22.73 -70.86
N GLU A 270 -33.08 -23.53 -69.79
CA GLU A 270 -34.08 -24.59 -69.57
C GLU A 270 -35.52 -24.06 -69.50
N LYS A 271 -35.73 -22.92 -68.83
CA LYS A 271 -37.07 -22.34 -68.63
C LYS A 271 -37.58 -21.61 -69.87
N ASP A 272 -36.70 -20.90 -70.57
CA ASP A 272 -37.05 -19.95 -71.63
C ASP A 272 -36.57 -20.39 -73.03
N LEU A 273 -36.09 -21.62 -73.23
CA LEU A 273 -35.56 -22.07 -74.54
C LEU A 273 -36.59 -21.92 -75.68
N SER A 274 -37.86 -22.14 -75.37
CA SER A 274 -38.95 -22.05 -76.33
C SER A 274 -39.32 -20.60 -76.69
N THR A 275 -39.12 -19.66 -75.75
CA THR A 275 -39.39 -18.23 -75.95
C THR A 275 -38.20 -17.51 -76.61
N LEU A 276 -36.99 -18.04 -76.46
CA LEU A 276 -35.76 -17.58 -77.10
C LEU A 276 -35.57 -18.09 -78.55
N LYS A 277 -36.45 -18.99 -79.02
CA LYS A 277 -36.40 -19.55 -80.38
C LYS A 277 -36.64 -18.45 -81.44
N GLY A 278 -35.57 -18.09 -82.16
CA GLY A 278 -35.57 -17.04 -83.18
C GLY A 278 -34.90 -15.71 -82.76
N VAL A 279 -34.51 -15.57 -81.49
CA VAL A 279 -33.66 -14.45 -81.01
C VAL A 279 -32.18 -14.85 -81.04
N LEU A 280 -31.87 -16.09 -80.68
CA LEU A 280 -30.54 -16.68 -80.78
C LEU A 280 -30.29 -17.15 -82.22
N THR A 281 -29.06 -16.98 -82.69
CA THR A 281 -28.60 -17.58 -83.96
C THR A 281 -28.61 -19.10 -83.87
N ASP A 282 -28.66 -19.81 -85.00
CA ASP A 282 -28.76 -21.28 -85.01
C ASP A 282 -27.58 -21.95 -84.26
N ASP A 283 -26.37 -21.39 -84.40
CA ASP A 283 -25.16 -21.83 -83.69
C ASP A 283 -25.28 -21.64 -82.15
N GLU A 284 -25.88 -20.54 -81.70
CA GLU A 284 -26.10 -20.25 -80.28
C GLU A 284 -27.23 -21.12 -79.69
N GLN A 285 -28.24 -21.48 -80.50
CA GLN A 285 -29.29 -22.41 -80.10
C GLN A 285 -28.77 -23.84 -79.96
N GLU A 286 -27.85 -24.25 -80.83
CA GLU A 286 -27.18 -25.55 -80.73
C GLU A 286 -26.31 -25.60 -79.47
N LEU A 287 -25.52 -24.56 -79.19
CA LEU A 287 -24.71 -24.45 -77.98
C LEU A 287 -25.56 -24.47 -76.69
N ALA A 288 -26.69 -23.76 -76.66
CA ALA A 288 -27.59 -23.77 -75.50
C ALA A 288 -28.23 -25.16 -75.28
N ARG A 289 -28.54 -25.91 -76.35
CA ARG A 289 -29.05 -27.28 -76.25
C ARG A 289 -27.97 -28.25 -75.79
N GLU A 290 -26.75 -28.13 -76.29
CA GLU A 290 -25.61 -28.93 -75.83
C GLU A 290 -25.32 -28.70 -74.34
N MET A 291 -25.35 -27.44 -73.87
CA MET A 291 -25.15 -27.11 -72.46
C MET A 291 -26.19 -27.72 -71.51
N ILE A 292 -27.44 -27.89 -71.98
CA ILE A 292 -28.51 -28.55 -71.21
C ILE A 292 -28.35 -30.08 -71.27
N ALA A 293 -28.01 -30.63 -72.45
CA ALA A 293 -27.90 -32.07 -72.67
C ALA A 293 -26.73 -32.73 -71.91
N VAL A 294 -25.63 -32.01 -71.69
CA VAL A 294 -24.45 -32.52 -70.97
C VAL A 294 -24.77 -32.95 -69.51
N ASP A 295 -25.74 -32.31 -68.85
CA ASP A 295 -26.14 -32.67 -67.46
C ASP A 295 -27.08 -33.88 -67.40
N ASP A 296 -27.88 -34.13 -68.45
CA ASP A 296 -28.73 -35.31 -68.55
C ASP A 296 -27.91 -36.60 -68.81
N SER A 297 -26.72 -36.48 -69.41
CA SER A 297 -25.77 -37.60 -69.50
C SER A 297 -25.06 -37.89 -68.18
N ASP A 298 -24.69 -36.87 -67.40
CA ASP A 298 -23.98 -37.07 -66.14
C ASP A 298 -24.90 -37.66 -65.06
N LYS A 299 -26.16 -37.22 -64.96
CA LYS A 299 -27.15 -37.78 -64.02
C LYS A 299 -27.56 -39.23 -64.31
N ASN A 300 -27.41 -39.71 -65.54
CA ASN A 300 -27.71 -41.10 -65.92
C ASN A 300 -26.51 -42.05 -65.76
N SER A 301 -25.34 -41.53 -65.36
CA SER A 301 -24.11 -42.32 -65.19
C SER A 301 -23.76 -42.65 -63.72
N GLU A 302 -24.49 -42.11 -62.75
CA GLU A 302 -24.31 -42.34 -61.30
C GLU A 302 -25.26 -43.41 -60.69
N THR A 303 -25.89 -44.26 -61.52
CA THR A 303 -26.64 -45.46 -61.08
C THR A 303 -25.98 -46.74 -61.59
#